data_AF-A0A6M7XNM2-F1
#
_entry.id   AF-A0A6M7XNM2-F1
#
_cell.length_a   1.000
_cell.length_b   1.000
_cell.length_c   1.000
_cell.angle_alpha   90.00
_cell.angle_beta   90.00
_cell.angle_gamma   90.00
#
_symmetry.space_group_name_H-M   'P 1'
#
loop_
_entity.id
_entity.type
_entity.pdbx_description
1 polymer ?
#
loop_
_entity_poly.entity_id
_entity_poly.type
_entity_poly.pdbx_seq_one_letter_code
_entity_poly.pdbx_strand_id
1 'polypeptide(L)'
;MLFSTHSQQSQNLVEGEALPYTFVRFIFAASGWHQLAVSAISVAVFLLDAAPIETQRRIIDAAVKGGTASTILTLIAAQCALIVAFSLSKLVMNVYRAWLGESATRALRVLIEERLARTDVPEDHPNSGTGLAMIFAEADDVGVFVGSSISEPIVEAGFLISVFAYLAALEIRMALLSLAVLAPQFVFVPLMQRSINRRVARRTQTLRQFGNDVLAAVPFIGNGRNVERLDEVFALDMGVIKLKFSLNFLMNLTYSFGNILVLGIGSLLVIRGQAEIATVITFLSATGKVVDPWNDVVDWARNFSVAAVKYELIVQGIGVTGGDGAPKPKVSLAKDRI
;
A
#
# COMPACT_ATOMS: atom_id res chain seq x y z
N MET A 1 16.19 9.13 -23.92
CA MET A 1 17.35 9.38 -23.05
C MET A 1 17.13 8.97 -21.59
N LEU A 2 15.92 9.05 -21.02
CA LEU A 2 15.63 8.58 -19.64
C LEU A 2 15.80 7.05 -19.42
N PHE A 3 15.81 6.23 -20.47
CA PHE A 3 15.83 4.77 -20.38
C PHE A 3 17.23 4.12 -20.54
N SER A 4 18.25 4.87 -20.93
CA SER A 4 19.60 4.32 -21.22
C SER A 4 20.56 4.40 -20.03
N THR A 5 20.25 5.19 -19.00
CA THR A 5 21.09 5.35 -17.80
C THR A 5 21.00 4.16 -16.86
N HIS A 6 19.91 3.38 -16.93
CA HIS A 6 19.69 2.25 -16.02
C HIS A 6 20.56 1.03 -16.34
N SER A 7 21.00 0.85 -17.60
CA SER A 7 21.85 -0.29 -18.00
C SER A 7 23.25 -0.22 -17.37
N GLN A 8 23.80 1.00 -17.24
CA GLN A 8 25.09 1.22 -16.56
C GLN A 8 24.97 1.04 -15.04
N GLN A 9 23.84 1.44 -14.44
CA GLN A 9 23.65 1.34 -13.00
C GLN A 9 23.37 -0.11 -12.54
N SER A 10 22.70 -0.92 -13.38
CA SER A 10 22.60 -2.38 -13.19
C SER A 10 23.95 -3.09 -13.38
N GLN A 11 24.82 -2.63 -14.28
CA GLN A 11 26.17 -3.19 -14.45
C GLN A 11 27.05 -2.94 -13.21
N ASN A 12 26.96 -1.75 -12.60
CA ASN A 12 27.71 -1.44 -11.38
C ASN A 12 27.27 -2.26 -10.15
N LEU A 13 26.03 -2.76 -10.12
CA LEU A 13 25.54 -3.70 -9.10
C LEU A 13 26.11 -5.12 -9.29
N VAL A 14 26.49 -5.47 -10.53
CA VAL A 14 27.10 -6.76 -10.90
C VAL A 14 28.61 -6.76 -10.64
N GLU A 15 29.28 -5.61 -10.76
CA GLU A 15 30.73 -5.47 -10.51
C GLU A 15 31.10 -5.28 -9.02
N GLY A 16 30.14 -4.98 -8.14
CA GLY A 16 30.37 -4.76 -6.71
C GLY A 16 30.12 -6.00 -5.82
N GLU A 17 31.15 -6.44 -5.12
CA GLU A 17 31.30 -7.72 -4.39
C GLU A 17 30.36 -7.99 -3.17
N ALA A 18 29.26 -7.26 -2.97
CA ALA A 18 28.33 -7.57 -1.88
C ALA A 18 26.90 -7.12 -2.19
N LEU A 19 25.96 -8.08 -2.15
CA LEU A 19 24.54 -7.77 -2.07
C LEU A 19 24.31 -6.82 -0.90
N PRO A 20 23.62 -5.68 -1.08
CA PRO A 20 23.25 -4.86 0.06
C PRO A 20 22.37 -5.69 0.99
N TYR A 21 22.87 -5.99 2.19
CA TYR A 21 22.20 -6.81 3.22
C TYR A 21 20.83 -6.27 3.70
N THR A 22 20.35 -5.15 3.15
CA THR A 22 19.12 -4.49 3.59
C THR A 22 18.26 -4.09 2.39
N PHE A 23 16.99 -4.49 2.42
CA PHE A 23 16.00 -4.23 1.38
C PHE A 23 15.92 -2.76 0.94
N VAL A 24 16.04 -1.83 1.89
CA VAL A 24 16.05 -0.39 1.64
C VAL A 24 17.20 0.04 0.73
N ARG A 25 18.40 -0.53 0.93
CA ARG A 25 19.58 -0.20 0.12
C ARG A 25 19.49 -0.80 -1.28
N PHE A 26 18.81 -1.94 -1.44
CA PHE A 26 18.43 -2.48 -2.75
C PHE A 26 17.46 -1.55 -3.49
N ILE A 27 16.41 -1.04 -2.83
CA ILE A 27 15.48 -0.06 -3.43
C ILE A 27 16.25 1.17 -3.96
N PHE A 28 17.12 1.77 -3.14
CA PHE A 28 17.89 2.93 -3.57
C PHE A 28 18.91 2.64 -4.69
N ALA A 29 19.56 1.48 -4.66
CA ALA A 29 20.51 1.09 -5.69
C ALA A 29 19.83 0.72 -7.01
N ALA A 30 18.66 0.09 -6.94
CA ALA A 30 17.85 -0.29 -8.09
C ALA A 30 17.05 0.87 -8.68
N SER A 31 16.84 1.98 -7.96
CA SER A 31 15.92 3.04 -8.38
C SER A 31 16.54 4.43 -8.60
N GLY A 32 17.77 4.68 -8.15
CA GLY A 32 18.60 5.84 -8.52
C GLY A 32 17.88 7.20 -8.65
N TRP A 33 18.24 7.99 -9.67
CA TRP A 33 17.63 9.30 -9.99
C TRP A 33 16.15 9.22 -10.38
N HIS A 34 15.70 8.05 -10.83
CA HIS A 34 14.31 7.82 -11.21
C HIS A 34 13.37 7.94 -10.02
N GLN A 35 13.82 7.60 -8.82
CA GLN A 35 13.00 7.75 -7.61
C GLN A 35 12.69 9.22 -7.27
N LEU A 36 13.61 10.14 -7.59
CA LEU A 36 13.38 11.58 -7.42
C LEU A 36 12.32 12.07 -8.42
N ALA A 37 12.36 11.59 -9.66
CA ALA A 37 11.33 11.87 -10.66
C ALA A 37 9.97 11.31 -10.25
N VAL A 38 9.88 10.06 -9.77
CA VAL A 38 8.62 9.50 -9.27
C VAL A 38 8.11 10.32 -8.08
N SER A 39 9.00 10.76 -7.18
CA SER A 39 8.62 11.58 -6.02
C SER A 39 8.06 12.93 -6.44
N ALA A 40 8.69 13.61 -7.40
CA ALA A 40 8.18 14.87 -7.95
C ALA A 40 6.81 14.71 -8.63
N ILE A 41 6.63 13.64 -9.41
CA ILE A 41 5.33 13.31 -10.03
C ILE A 41 4.29 13.01 -8.93
N SER A 42 4.69 12.28 -7.88
CA SER A 42 3.82 11.95 -6.74
C SER A 42 3.33 13.22 -6.03
N VAL A 43 4.21 14.22 -5.88
CA VAL A 43 3.84 15.54 -5.34
C VAL A 43 2.79 16.23 -6.21
N ALA A 44 3.01 16.26 -7.53
CA ALA A 44 2.02 16.82 -8.44
C ALA A 44 0.68 16.08 -8.38
N VAL A 45 0.70 14.74 -8.30
CA VAL A 45 -0.51 13.91 -8.25
C VAL A 45 -1.34 14.21 -7.00
N PHE A 46 -0.75 14.21 -5.80
CA PHE A 46 -1.56 14.44 -4.59
C PHE A 46 -2.09 15.88 -4.52
N LEU A 47 -1.33 16.86 -5.03
CA LEU A 47 -1.80 18.26 -5.08
C LEU A 47 -2.98 18.41 -6.06
N LEU A 48 -2.89 17.75 -7.22
CA LEU A 48 -3.97 17.73 -8.21
C LEU A 48 -5.21 16.99 -7.72
N ASP A 49 -5.07 15.99 -6.84
CA ASP A 49 -6.20 15.29 -6.22
C ASP A 49 -6.92 16.16 -5.16
N ALA A 50 -6.14 16.93 -4.39
CA ALA A 50 -6.66 17.83 -3.37
C ALA A 50 -7.30 19.10 -3.96
N ALA A 51 -6.76 19.63 -5.07
CA ALA A 51 -7.18 20.89 -5.69
C ALA A 51 -8.70 20.98 -6.04
N PRO A 52 -9.34 19.92 -6.57
CA PRO A 52 -10.78 19.83 -6.75
C PRO A 52 -11.64 20.27 -5.56
N ILE A 53 -11.15 20.10 -4.33
CA ILE A 53 -11.90 20.42 -3.11
C ILE A 53 -12.12 21.93 -2.98
N GLU A 54 -11.10 22.75 -3.25
CA GLU A 54 -11.21 24.21 -3.23
C GLU A 54 -12.06 24.74 -4.38
N THR A 55 -11.90 24.18 -5.58
CA THR A 55 -12.70 24.61 -6.73
C THR A 55 -14.18 24.25 -6.54
N GLN A 56 -14.50 23.08 -5.96
CA GLN A 56 -15.87 22.73 -5.56
C GLN A 56 -16.44 23.74 -4.56
N ARG A 57 -15.66 24.13 -3.54
CA ARG A 57 -16.06 25.17 -2.57
C ARG A 57 -16.38 26.49 -3.28
N ARG A 58 -15.50 26.97 -4.17
CA ARG A 58 -15.69 28.23 -4.90
C ARG A 58 -16.90 28.20 -5.82
N ILE A 59 -17.17 27.08 -6.48
CA ILE A 59 -18.36 26.92 -7.33
C ILE A 59 -19.63 27.10 -6.49
N ILE A 60 -19.70 26.43 -5.35
CA ILE A 60 -20.85 26.51 -4.43
C ILE A 60 -20.98 27.91 -3.86
N ASP A 61 -19.89 28.52 -3.40
CA ASP A 61 -19.88 29.85 -2.83
C ASP A 61 -20.34 30.91 -3.85
N ALA A 62 -19.84 30.82 -5.09
CA ALA A 62 -20.29 31.68 -6.19
C ALA A 62 -21.78 31.52 -6.47
N ALA A 63 -22.31 30.30 -6.42
CA ALA A 63 -23.74 30.06 -6.62
C ALA A 63 -24.60 30.67 -5.49
N VAL A 64 -24.16 30.54 -4.23
CA VAL A 64 -24.90 31.03 -3.06
C VAL A 64 -24.86 32.58 -2.98
N LYS A 65 -23.73 33.20 -3.32
CA LYS A 65 -23.55 34.66 -3.25
C LYS A 65 -24.08 35.42 -4.47
N GLY A 66 -24.75 34.75 -5.41
CA GLY A 66 -25.32 35.38 -6.61
C GLY A 66 -24.30 35.73 -7.69
N GLY A 67 -23.23 34.94 -7.83
CA GLY A 67 -22.22 35.08 -8.87
C GLY A 67 -22.80 34.89 -10.29
N THR A 68 -22.14 35.47 -11.29
CA THR A 68 -22.56 35.39 -12.69
C THR A 68 -22.39 33.98 -13.25
N ALA A 69 -23.29 33.56 -14.15
CA ALA A 69 -23.21 32.26 -14.83
C ALA A 69 -21.85 32.03 -15.53
N SER A 70 -21.24 33.09 -16.08
CA SER A 70 -19.91 33.02 -16.68
C SER A 70 -18.83 32.61 -15.66
N THR A 71 -18.83 33.18 -14.46
CA THR A 71 -17.87 32.83 -13.39
C THR A 71 -18.00 31.37 -12.98
N ILE A 72 -19.24 30.89 -12.80
CA ILE A 72 -19.50 29.49 -12.45
C ILE A 72 -19.01 28.57 -13.57
N LEU A 73 -19.27 28.91 -14.84
CA LEU A 73 -18.82 28.13 -15.99
C LEU A 73 -17.28 28.07 -16.08
N THR A 74 -16.58 29.19 -15.81
CA THR A 74 -15.11 29.21 -15.74
C THR A 74 -14.58 28.31 -14.63
N LEU A 75 -15.20 28.31 -13.45
CA LEU A 75 -14.81 27.45 -12.34
C LEU A 75 -15.07 25.96 -12.65
N ILE A 76 -16.18 25.64 -13.33
CA ILE A 76 -16.46 24.28 -13.81
C ILE A 76 -15.42 23.85 -14.85
N ALA A 77 -15.08 24.71 -15.80
CA ALA A 77 -14.04 24.42 -16.79
C ALA A 77 -12.67 24.17 -16.13
N ALA A 78 -12.32 24.98 -15.12
CA ALA A 78 -11.12 24.78 -14.31
C ALA A 78 -11.16 23.46 -13.54
N GLN A 79 -12.29 23.09 -12.95
CA GLN A 79 -12.49 21.80 -12.28
C GLN A 79 -12.28 20.62 -13.26
N CYS A 80 -12.85 20.70 -14.46
CA CYS A 80 -12.66 19.68 -15.49
C CYS A 80 -11.18 19.55 -15.88
N ALA A 81 -10.50 20.68 -16.08
CA ALA A 81 -9.06 20.68 -16.39
C ALA A 81 -8.23 20.04 -15.26
N LEU A 82 -8.55 20.33 -13.99
CA LEU A 82 -7.90 19.71 -12.83
C LEU A 82 -8.11 18.19 -12.79
N ILE A 83 -9.33 17.71 -13.02
CA ILE A 83 -9.65 16.27 -13.04
C ILE A 83 -8.89 15.55 -14.16
N VAL A 84 -8.83 16.15 -15.35
CA VAL A 84 -8.07 15.60 -16.49
C VAL A 84 -6.58 15.58 -16.17
N ALA A 85 -6.03 16.68 -15.66
CA ALA A 85 -4.62 16.77 -15.27
C ALA A 85 -4.26 15.75 -14.19
N PHE A 86 -5.11 15.59 -13.17
CA PHE A 86 -4.95 14.56 -12.15
C PHE A 86 -4.94 13.15 -12.76
N SER A 87 -5.92 12.83 -13.59
CA SER A 87 -6.07 11.50 -14.19
C SER A 87 -4.90 11.14 -15.10
N LEU A 88 -4.42 12.09 -15.91
CA LEU A 88 -3.24 11.91 -16.75
C LEU A 88 -1.95 11.78 -15.92
N SER A 89 -1.78 12.60 -14.90
CA SER A 89 -0.60 12.53 -14.01
C SER A 89 -0.57 11.19 -13.28
N LYS A 90 -1.71 10.72 -12.79
CA LYS A 90 -1.84 9.41 -12.13
C LYS A 90 -1.54 8.27 -13.10
N LEU A 91 -1.99 8.35 -14.35
CA LEU A 91 -1.65 7.37 -15.40
C LEU A 91 -0.13 7.32 -15.65
N VAL A 92 0.50 8.47 -15.90
CA VAL A 92 1.94 8.57 -16.14
C VAL A 92 2.72 8.00 -14.94
N MET A 93 2.31 8.38 -13.73
CA MET A 93 2.91 7.88 -12.50
C MET A 93 2.80 6.36 -12.38
N ASN A 94 1.62 5.79 -12.62
CA ASN A 94 1.39 4.34 -12.51
C ASN A 94 2.19 3.55 -13.54
N VAL A 95 2.26 4.02 -14.79
CA VAL A 95 3.10 3.41 -15.83
C VAL A 95 4.57 3.45 -15.43
N TYR A 96 5.02 4.57 -14.87
CA TYR A 96 6.42 4.73 -14.47
C TYR A 96 6.78 3.87 -13.25
N ARG A 97 5.88 3.76 -12.26
CA ARG A 97 6.00 2.82 -11.13
C ARG A 97 6.08 1.38 -11.61
N ALA A 98 5.22 0.97 -12.55
CA ALA A 98 5.22 -0.37 -13.10
C ALA A 98 6.53 -0.68 -13.84
N TRP A 99 7.02 0.26 -14.67
CA TRP A 99 8.31 0.10 -15.34
C TRP A 99 9.48 -0.03 -14.37
N LEU A 100 9.48 0.74 -13.28
CA LEU A 100 10.49 0.66 -12.23
C LEU A 100 10.44 -0.70 -11.52
N GLY A 101 9.24 -1.21 -11.24
CA GLY A 101 9.05 -2.52 -10.63
C GLY A 101 9.59 -3.65 -11.52
N GLU A 102 9.23 -3.65 -12.81
CA GLU A 102 9.75 -4.62 -13.79
C GLU A 102 11.27 -4.54 -13.96
N SER A 103 11.83 -3.34 -13.92
CA SER A 103 13.28 -3.14 -13.98
C SER A 103 13.98 -3.75 -12.76
N ALA A 104 13.40 -3.59 -11.56
CA ALA A 104 13.89 -4.21 -10.34
C ALA A 104 13.74 -5.74 -10.37
N THR A 105 12.60 -6.27 -10.83
CA THR A 105 12.37 -7.71 -11.03
C THR A 105 13.42 -8.29 -11.97
N ARG A 106 13.66 -7.64 -13.12
CA ARG A 106 14.68 -8.07 -14.09
C ARG A 106 16.07 -8.10 -13.47
N ALA A 107 16.47 -7.06 -12.74
CA ALA A 107 17.77 -7.01 -12.08
C ALA A 107 17.94 -8.15 -11.06
N LEU A 108 16.89 -8.46 -10.30
CA LEU A 108 16.89 -9.55 -9.34
C LEU A 108 16.99 -10.92 -10.03
N ARG A 109 16.27 -11.12 -11.16
CA ARG A 109 16.35 -12.36 -11.95
C ARG A 109 17.75 -12.63 -12.50
N VAL A 110 18.39 -11.61 -13.08
CA VAL A 110 19.76 -11.71 -13.62
C VAL A 110 20.76 -12.06 -12.51
N LEU A 111 20.65 -11.38 -11.36
CA LEU A 111 21.50 -11.65 -10.20
C LEU A 111 21.34 -13.10 -9.69
N ILE A 112 20.10 -13.60 -9.62
CA ILE A 112 19.83 -14.98 -9.23
C ILE A 112 20.52 -15.95 -10.19
N GLU A 113 20.37 -15.72 -11.50
CA GLU A 113 20.95 -16.56 -12.55
C GLU A 113 22.50 -16.58 -12.50
N GLU A 114 23.13 -15.41 -12.41
CA GLU A 114 24.60 -15.30 -12.31
C GLU A 114 25.15 -16.00 -11.05
N ARG A 115 24.44 -15.89 -9.92
CA ARG A 115 24.91 -16.49 -8.67
C ARG A 115 24.73 -18.01 -8.66
N LEU A 116 23.68 -18.52 -9.28
CA LEU A 116 23.50 -19.95 -9.53
C LEU A 116 24.55 -20.49 -10.49
N ALA A 117 24.87 -19.78 -11.56
CA ALA A 117 25.91 -20.20 -12.51
C ALA A 117 27.32 -20.29 -11.89
N ARG A 118 27.59 -19.52 -10.81
CA ARG A 118 28.84 -19.56 -10.05
C ARG A 118 28.85 -20.63 -8.94
N THR A 119 27.75 -21.33 -8.74
CA THR A 119 27.56 -22.30 -7.67
C THR A 119 27.43 -23.68 -8.30
N ASP A 120 28.35 -24.61 -8.02
CA ASP A 120 28.21 -26.01 -8.44
C ASP A 120 27.04 -26.64 -7.67
N VAL A 121 25.83 -26.55 -8.23
CA VAL A 121 24.65 -27.23 -7.69
C VAL A 121 24.68 -28.68 -8.19
N PRO A 122 24.76 -29.69 -7.32
CA PRO A 122 24.69 -31.09 -7.73
C PRO A 122 23.37 -31.35 -8.48
N GLU A 123 23.44 -31.94 -9.68
CA GLU A 123 22.29 -32.20 -10.56
C GLU A 123 21.18 -33.06 -9.93
N ASP A 124 21.46 -33.75 -8.82
CA ASP A 124 20.64 -34.84 -8.28
C ASP A 124 19.67 -34.45 -7.15
N HIS A 125 19.32 -33.15 -7.03
CA HIS A 125 18.28 -32.70 -6.10
C HIS A 125 16.91 -32.56 -6.78
N PRO A 126 15.95 -33.49 -6.56
CA PRO A 126 14.64 -33.49 -7.22
C PRO A 126 13.74 -32.26 -6.91
N ASN A 127 14.19 -31.34 -6.05
CA ASN A 127 13.49 -30.10 -5.70
C ASN A 127 14.17 -28.81 -6.25
N SER A 128 15.24 -28.92 -7.03
CA SER A 128 16.01 -27.76 -7.53
C SER A 128 15.18 -26.85 -8.45
N GLY A 129 14.39 -27.43 -9.37
CA GLY A 129 13.52 -26.67 -10.28
C GLY A 129 12.34 -25.98 -9.58
N THR A 130 11.73 -26.62 -8.59
CA THR A 130 10.64 -26.04 -7.79
C THR A 130 11.14 -24.91 -6.88
N GLY A 131 12.33 -25.07 -6.28
CA GLY A 131 12.98 -24.03 -5.49
C GLY A 131 13.33 -22.80 -6.33
N LEU A 132 13.86 -23.00 -7.54
CA LEU A 132 14.18 -21.92 -8.48
C LEU A 132 12.93 -21.15 -8.92
N ALA A 133 11.86 -21.85 -9.28
CA ALA A 133 10.59 -21.23 -9.63
C ALA A 133 9.99 -20.43 -8.46
N MET A 134 10.13 -20.93 -7.23
CA MET A 134 9.71 -20.24 -6.02
C MET A 134 10.52 -18.96 -5.77
N ILE A 135 11.85 -19.00 -5.95
CA ILE A 135 12.72 -17.82 -5.83
C ILE A 135 12.36 -16.77 -6.90
N PHE A 136 12.04 -17.18 -8.13
CA PHE A 136 11.62 -16.26 -9.18
C PHE A 136 10.22 -15.65 -8.95
N ALA A 137 9.28 -16.42 -8.42
CA ALA A 137 7.97 -15.89 -8.02
C ALA A 137 8.10 -14.88 -6.87
N GLU A 138 8.98 -15.18 -5.91
CA GLU A 138 9.26 -14.29 -4.79
C GLU A 138 9.96 -13.00 -5.26
N ALA A 139 10.82 -13.08 -6.27
CA ALA A 139 11.47 -11.93 -6.90
C ALA A 139 10.48 -11.00 -7.62
N ASP A 140 9.41 -11.55 -8.20
CA ASP A 140 8.34 -10.79 -8.86
C ASP A 140 7.59 -9.93 -7.85
N ASP A 141 7.18 -10.53 -6.73
CA ASP A 141 6.49 -9.83 -5.64
C ASP A 141 7.36 -8.72 -5.01
N VAL A 142 8.67 -8.95 -4.91
CA VAL A 142 9.64 -7.95 -4.43
C VAL A 142 9.78 -6.79 -5.41
N GLY A 143 9.92 -7.07 -6.71
CA GLY A 143 10.08 -6.05 -7.73
C GLY A 143 8.84 -5.16 -7.88
N VAL A 144 7.64 -5.75 -7.86
CA VAL A 144 6.38 -4.98 -7.87
C VAL A 144 6.34 -3.99 -6.71
N PHE A 145 6.71 -4.42 -5.50
CA PHE A 145 6.74 -3.51 -4.34
C PHE A 145 7.78 -2.41 -4.50
N VAL A 146 8.97 -2.68 -5.07
CA VAL A 146 10.01 -1.66 -5.28
C VAL A 146 9.47 -0.49 -6.11
N GLY A 147 8.67 -0.78 -7.14
CA GLY A 147 8.07 0.24 -8.01
C GLY A 147 7.12 1.21 -7.29
N SER A 148 6.34 0.73 -6.31
CA SER A 148 5.39 1.57 -5.54
C SER A 148 5.94 2.06 -4.20
N SER A 149 7.04 1.48 -3.72
CA SER A 149 7.58 1.63 -2.36
C SER A 149 7.68 3.06 -1.83
N ILE A 150 8.16 4.02 -2.62
CA ILE A 150 8.34 5.42 -2.17
C ILE A 150 7.20 6.32 -2.63
N SER A 151 6.62 6.01 -3.78
CA SER A 151 5.68 6.89 -4.44
C SER A 151 4.28 6.81 -3.83
N GLU A 152 3.84 5.62 -3.47
CA GLU A 152 2.57 5.35 -2.82
C GLU A 152 2.43 6.11 -1.48
N PRO A 153 3.36 6.00 -0.51
CA PRO A 153 3.23 6.75 0.74
C PRO A 153 3.33 8.27 0.53
N ILE A 154 4.12 8.76 -0.44
CA ILE A 154 4.17 10.19 -0.76
C ILE A 154 2.82 10.69 -1.27
N VAL A 155 2.17 9.94 -2.16
CA VAL A 155 0.85 10.33 -2.69
C VAL A 155 -0.19 10.29 -1.59
N GLU A 156 -0.34 9.16 -0.89
CA GLU A 156 -1.44 8.99 0.05
C GLU A 156 -1.25 9.82 1.32
N ALA A 157 -0.05 9.84 1.91
CA ALA A 157 0.21 10.69 3.07
C ALA A 157 0.21 12.18 2.67
N GLY A 158 0.77 12.52 1.50
CA GLY A 158 0.76 13.89 0.99
C GLY A 158 -0.65 14.42 0.75
N PHE A 159 -1.54 13.58 0.19
CA PHE A 159 -2.95 13.89 0.03
C PHE A 159 -3.63 14.11 1.38
N LEU A 160 -3.49 13.17 2.32
CA LEU A 160 -4.06 13.28 3.66
C LEU A 160 -3.62 14.56 4.37
N ILE A 161 -2.30 14.83 4.39
CA ILE A 161 -1.74 16.05 4.99
C ILE A 161 -2.30 17.29 4.31
N SER A 162 -2.39 17.31 2.98
CA SER A 162 -2.92 18.44 2.22
C SER A 162 -4.39 18.70 2.53
N VAL A 163 -5.21 17.65 2.61
CA VAL A 163 -6.63 17.75 2.96
C VAL A 163 -6.80 18.25 4.39
N PHE A 164 -6.10 17.68 5.36
CA PHE A 164 -6.18 18.13 6.75
C PHE A 164 -5.68 19.56 6.93
N ALA A 165 -4.57 19.94 6.29
CA ALA A 165 -4.04 21.30 6.33
C ALA A 165 -5.02 22.30 5.71
N TYR A 166 -5.62 21.95 4.57
CA TYR A 166 -6.63 22.77 3.91
C TYR A 166 -7.90 22.92 4.78
N LEU A 167 -8.41 21.85 5.37
CA LEU A 167 -9.57 21.92 6.29
C LEU A 167 -9.27 22.75 7.54
N ALA A 168 -8.07 22.61 8.11
CA ALA A 168 -7.63 23.40 9.24
C ALA A 168 -7.50 24.90 8.90
N ALA A 169 -7.05 25.22 7.68
CA ALA A 169 -6.98 26.58 7.17
C ALA A 169 -8.37 27.17 6.86
N LEU A 170 -9.34 26.34 6.47
CA LEU A 170 -10.72 26.77 6.26
C LEU A 170 -11.42 27.13 7.58
N GLU A 171 -11.46 26.18 8.53
CA GLU A 171 -12.07 26.42 9.83
C GLU A 171 -11.51 25.43 10.86
N ILE A 172 -10.53 25.91 11.65
CA ILE A 172 -9.80 25.08 12.62
C ILE A 172 -10.72 24.43 13.65
N ARG A 173 -11.82 25.07 14.06
CA ARG A 173 -12.75 24.52 15.05
C ARG A 173 -13.44 23.28 14.51
N MET A 174 -13.94 23.35 13.28
CA MET A 174 -14.56 22.20 12.62
C MET A 174 -13.52 21.11 12.34
N ALA A 175 -12.30 21.48 11.91
CA ALA A 175 -11.21 20.53 11.67
C ALA A 175 -10.84 19.71 12.91
N LEU A 176 -10.67 20.35 14.07
CA LEU A 176 -10.35 19.65 15.32
C LEU A 176 -11.46 18.70 15.75
N LEU A 177 -12.72 19.09 15.55
CA LEU A 177 -13.88 18.28 15.90
C LEU A 177 -14.04 17.08 14.98
N SER A 178 -13.92 17.29 13.66
CA SER A 178 -13.88 16.20 12.68
C SER A 178 -12.71 15.25 12.96
N LEU A 179 -11.53 15.79 13.27
CA LEU A 179 -10.37 14.99 13.64
C LEU A 179 -10.62 14.18 14.92
N ALA A 180 -11.28 14.74 15.93
CA ALA A 180 -11.61 14.00 17.15
C ALA A 180 -12.52 12.79 16.89
N VAL A 181 -13.46 12.89 15.94
CA VAL A 181 -14.34 11.78 15.55
C VAL A 181 -13.65 10.76 14.63
N LEU A 182 -12.72 11.21 13.79
CA LEU A 182 -11.93 10.34 12.91
C LEU A 182 -10.71 9.73 13.62
N ALA A 183 -10.23 10.34 14.71
CA ALA A 183 -9.05 9.92 15.47
C ALA A 183 -9.08 8.43 15.89
N PRO A 184 -10.22 7.85 16.34
CA PRO A 184 -10.29 6.43 16.63
C PRO A 184 -9.93 5.52 15.44
N GLN A 185 -10.18 5.96 14.20
CA GLN A 185 -9.86 5.17 12.99
C GLN A 185 -8.36 4.88 12.89
N PHE A 186 -7.51 5.81 13.34
CA PHE A 186 -6.05 5.63 13.37
C PHE A 186 -5.61 4.46 14.27
N VAL A 187 -6.47 4.04 15.20
CA VAL A 187 -6.18 2.95 16.13
C VAL A 187 -6.87 1.65 15.69
N PHE A 188 -8.19 1.67 15.47
CA PHE A 188 -8.90 0.42 15.22
C PHE A 188 -8.65 -0.15 13.81
N VAL A 189 -8.49 0.68 12.79
CA VAL A 189 -8.25 0.22 11.41
C VAL A 189 -7.00 -0.66 11.33
N PRO A 190 -5.80 -0.20 11.77
CA PRO A 190 -4.60 -1.04 11.69
C PRO A 190 -4.69 -2.28 12.60
N LEU A 191 -5.33 -2.20 13.77
CA LEU A 191 -5.48 -3.36 14.66
C LEU A 191 -6.37 -4.45 14.03
N MET A 192 -7.48 -4.06 13.41
CA MET A 192 -8.40 -4.97 12.74
C MET A 192 -7.78 -5.52 11.46
N GLN A 193 -7.09 -4.69 10.67
CA GLN A 193 -6.35 -5.15 9.49
C GLN A 193 -5.27 -6.18 9.86
N ARG A 194 -4.46 -5.93 10.89
CA ARG A 194 -3.49 -6.93 11.39
C ARG A 194 -4.17 -8.25 11.78
N SER A 195 -5.35 -8.19 12.38
CA SER A 195 -6.12 -9.37 12.75
C SER A 195 -6.67 -10.12 11.54
N ILE A 196 -7.15 -9.41 10.51
CA ILE A 196 -7.57 -9.97 9.22
C ILE A 196 -6.38 -10.66 8.55
N ASN A 197 -5.26 -9.95 8.40
CA ASN A 197 -4.05 -10.45 7.75
C ASN A 197 -3.51 -11.72 8.43
N ARG A 198 -3.51 -11.76 9.77
CA ARG A 198 -3.10 -12.95 10.52
C ARG A 198 -4.01 -14.16 10.26
N ARG A 199 -5.33 -13.95 10.13
CA ARG A 199 -6.27 -15.04 9.82
C ARG A 199 -6.14 -15.50 8.37
N VAL A 200 -5.96 -14.58 7.42
CA VAL A 200 -5.70 -14.91 6.00
C VAL A 200 -4.39 -15.70 5.87
N ALA A 201 -3.33 -15.30 6.58
CA ALA A 201 -2.07 -16.04 6.57
C ALA A 201 -2.23 -17.48 7.09
N ARG A 202 -2.93 -17.67 8.22
CA ARG A 202 -3.25 -19.00 8.75
C ARG A 202 -4.06 -19.83 7.77
N ARG A 203 -5.10 -19.25 7.18
CA ARG A 203 -5.95 -19.90 6.16
C ARG A 203 -5.10 -20.41 4.98
N THR A 204 -4.21 -19.57 4.45
CA THR A 204 -3.33 -19.97 3.34
C THR A 204 -2.39 -21.10 3.75
N GLN A 205 -1.86 -21.09 4.97
CA GLN A 205 -1.02 -22.16 5.50
C GLN A 205 -1.80 -23.49 5.64
N THR A 206 -3.01 -23.44 6.22
CA THR A 206 -3.88 -24.62 6.38
C THR A 206 -4.27 -25.22 5.02
N LEU A 207 -4.61 -24.38 4.03
CA LEU A 207 -4.91 -24.83 2.67
C LEU A 207 -3.70 -25.45 1.95
N ARG A 208 -2.50 -24.88 2.13
CA ARG A 208 -1.26 -25.44 1.56
C ARG A 208 -0.94 -26.81 2.16
N GLN A 209 -1.08 -26.96 3.47
CA GLN A 209 -0.90 -28.26 4.14
C GLN A 209 -1.93 -29.28 3.66
N PHE A 210 -3.19 -28.88 3.53
CA PHE A 210 -4.24 -29.72 2.97
C PHE A 210 -3.94 -30.15 1.52
N GLY A 211 -3.51 -29.23 0.66
CA GLY A 211 -3.15 -29.52 -0.73
C GLY A 211 -2.00 -30.51 -0.87
N ASN A 212 -0.95 -30.35 -0.05
CA ASN A 212 0.19 -31.27 -0.02
C ASN A 212 -0.23 -32.67 0.46
N ASP A 213 -1.11 -32.75 1.46
CA ASP A 213 -1.58 -34.03 1.99
C ASP A 213 -2.52 -34.74 1.01
N VAL A 214 -3.37 -34.02 0.27
CA VAL A 214 -4.22 -34.60 -0.79
C VAL A 214 -3.39 -35.13 -1.95
N LEU A 215 -2.34 -34.41 -2.35
CA LEU A 215 -1.41 -34.87 -3.39
C LEU A 215 -0.58 -36.08 -2.94
N ALA A 216 -0.23 -36.17 -1.66
CA ALA A 216 0.49 -37.31 -1.08
C ALA A 216 -0.43 -38.53 -0.79
N ALA A 217 -1.74 -38.32 -0.64
CA ALA A 217 -2.70 -39.32 -0.21
C ALA A 217 -3.80 -39.59 -1.25
N VAL A 218 -3.42 -39.91 -2.48
CA VAL A 218 -4.36 -40.39 -3.52
C VAL A 218 -5.18 -41.63 -3.09
N PRO A 219 -4.81 -42.49 -2.09
CA PRO A 219 -5.70 -43.58 -1.67
C PRO A 219 -6.67 -43.26 -0.50
N PHE A 220 -6.65 -42.08 0.14
CA PHE A 220 -7.42 -41.86 1.41
C PHE A 220 -8.53 -40.79 1.32
N ILE A 221 -9.30 -40.79 0.23
CA ILE A 221 -10.57 -40.06 0.17
C ILE A 221 -11.58 -40.79 1.08
N GLY A 222 -11.76 -40.30 2.32
CA GLY A 222 -12.77 -40.85 3.26
C GLY A 222 -12.51 -40.68 4.75
N ASN A 223 -11.33 -40.21 5.19
CA ASN A 223 -11.05 -40.03 6.62
C ASN A 223 -11.60 -38.68 7.14
N GLY A 224 -12.37 -38.71 8.24
CA GLY A 224 -12.99 -37.54 8.89
C GLY A 224 -12.03 -36.40 9.31
N ARG A 225 -10.71 -36.65 9.30
CA ARG A 225 -9.65 -35.63 9.49
C ARG A 225 -9.67 -34.54 8.41
N ASN A 226 -10.23 -34.82 7.23
CA ASN A 226 -10.43 -33.82 6.18
C ASN A 226 -11.56 -32.84 6.53
N VAL A 227 -12.58 -33.29 7.26
CA VAL A 227 -13.72 -32.46 7.69
C VAL A 227 -13.27 -31.47 8.76
N GLU A 228 -12.50 -31.90 9.77
CA GLU A 228 -11.98 -31.00 10.82
C GLU A 228 -11.11 -29.87 10.25
N ARG A 229 -10.28 -30.15 9.23
CA ARG A 229 -9.45 -29.13 8.57
C ARG A 229 -10.27 -28.17 7.71
N LEU A 230 -11.30 -28.67 7.03
CA LEU A 230 -12.24 -27.82 6.28
C LEU A 230 -13.04 -26.92 7.25
N ASP A 231 -13.42 -27.44 8.42
CA ASP A 231 -14.07 -26.66 9.47
C ASP A 231 -13.13 -25.59 10.05
N GLU A 232 -11.84 -25.88 10.20
CA GLU A 232 -10.84 -24.89 10.59
C GLU A 232 -10.71 -23.76 9.55
N VAL A 233 -10.63 -24.12 8.26
CA VAL A 233 -10.61 -23.13 7.16
C VAL A 233 -11.89 -22.30 7.16
N PHE A 234 -13.05 -22.94 7.33
CA PHE A 234 -14.33 -22.24 7.43
C PHE A 234 -14.38 -21.27 8.62
N ALA A 235 -13.90 -21.68 9.80
CA ALA A 235 -13.84 -20.82 10.98
C ALA A 235 -12.88 -19.64 10.79
N LEU A 236 -11.77 -19.85 10.09
CA LEU A 236 -10.83 -18.77 9.72
C LEU A 236 -11.49 -17.79 8.75
N ASP A 237 -12.13 -18.28 7.69
CA ASP A 237 -12.84 -17.47 6.70
C ASP A 237 -13.97 -16.66 7.34
N MET A 238 -14.80 -17.31 8.16
CA MET A 238 -15.87 -16.61 8.89
C MET A 238 -15.32 -15.57 9.86
N GLY A 239 -14.15 -15.82 10.46
CA GLY A 239 -13.44 -14.85 11.29
C GLY A 239 -12.95 -13.63 10.52
N VAL A 240 -12.42 -13.83 9.30
CA VAL A 240 -12.04 -12.74 8.39
C VAL A 240 -13.27 -11.94 7.98
N ILE A 241 -14.35 -12.61 7.59
CA ILE A 241 -15.62 -11.99 7.17
C ILE A 241 -16.18 -11.12 8.30
N LYS A 242 -16.27 -11.65 9.53
CA LYS A 242 -16.74 -10.88 10.70
C LYS A 242 -15.89 -9.63 10.94
N LEU A 243 -14.56 -9.76 10.95
CA LEU A 243 -13.68 -8.61 11.12
C LEU A 243 -13.83 -7.58 10.01
N LYS A 244 -13.96 -8.01 8.75
CA LYS A 244 -14.16 -7.11 7.60
C LYS A 244 -15.47 -6.33 7.71
N PHE A 245 -16.57 -7.00 8.05
CA PHE A 245 -17.86 -6.32 8.24
C PHE A 245 -17.87 -5.42 9.48
N SER A 246 -17.22 -5.82 10.59
CA SER A 246 -17.07 -4.96 11.76
C SER A 246 -16.20 -3.73 11.46
N LEU A 247 -15.14 -3.87 10.67
CA LEU A 247 -14.29 -2.77 10.23
C LEU A 247 -15.10 -1.78 9.38
N ASN A 248 -15.83 -2.29 8.36
CA ASN A 248 -16.72 -1.47 7.53
C ASN A 248 -17.79 -0.76 8.36
N PHE A 249 -18.39 -1.46 9.33
CA PHE A 249 -19.37 -0.87 10.24
C PHE A 249 -18.76 0.28 11.03
N LEU A 250 -17.58 0.10 11.62
CA LEU A 250 -16.94 1.12 12.47
C LEU A 250 -16.45 2.33 11.65
N MET A 251 -15.95 2.09 10.43
CA MET A 251 -15.64 3.15 9.47
C MET A 251 -16.89 3.96 9.09
N ASN A 252 -17.97 3.27 8.71
CA ASN A 252 -19.23 3.95 8.37
C ASN A 252 -19.84 4.70 9.56
N LEU A 253 -19.72 4.15 10.78
CA LEU A 253 -20.22 4.78 12.00
C LEU A 253 -19.46 6.07 12.32
N THR A 254 -18.13 6.02 12.29
CA THR A 254 -17.28 7.22 12.51
C THR A 254 -17.47 8.27 11.41
N TYR A 255 -17.59 7.84 10.15
CA TYR A 255 -17.95 8.72 9.04
C TYR A 255 -19.30 9.41 9.26
N SER A 256 -20.32 8.64 9.66
CA SER A 256 -21.67 9.17 9.90
C SER A 256 -21.69 10.16 11.07
N PHE A 257 -20.99 9.85 12.16
CA PHE A 257 -20.82 10.80 13.26
C PHE A 257 -20.04 12.05 12.84
N GLY A 258 -19.01 11.91 12.01
CA GLY A 258 -18.26 13.04 11.45
C GLY A 258 -19.17 13.96 10.64
N ASN A 259 -20.01 13.38 9.79
CA ASN A 259 -20.99 14.15 8.99
C ASN A 259 -22.04 14.83 9.86
N ILE A 260 -22.59 14.15 10.87
CA ILE A 260 -23.54 14.76 11.81
C ILE A 260 -22.90 15.94 12.53
N LEU A 261 -21.65 15.78 12.97
CA LEU A 261 -20.91 16.84 13.66
C LEU A 261 -20.64 18.03 12.75
N VAL A 262 -20.16 17.79 11.53
CA VAL A 262 -19.93 18.82 10.50
C VAL A 262 -21.22 19.56 10.18
N LEU A 263 -22.32 18.84 9.96
CA LEU A 263 -23.63 19.45 9.67
C LEU A 263 -24.15 20.23 10.87
N GLY A 264 -24.13 19.67 12.08
CA GLY A 264 -24.64 20.33 13.28
C GLY A 264 -23.86 21.59 13.63
N ILE A 265 -22.54 21.46 13.79
CA ILE A 265 -21.67 22.57 14.18
C ILE A 265 -21.52 23.55 13.02
N GLY A 266 -21.33 23.06 11.81
CA GLY A 266 -21.23 23.89 10.61
C GLY A 266 -22.48 24.72 10.39
N SER A 267 -23.68 24.15 10.52
CA SER A 267 -24.93 24.91 10.39
C SER A 267 -25.06 26.00 11.47
N LEU A 268 -24.67 25.71 12.72
CA LEU A 268 -24.65 26.71 13.80
C LEU A 268 -23.67 27.85 13.51
N LEU A 269 -22.49 27.53 12.96
CA LEU A 269 -21.51 28.54 12.55
C LEU A 269 -22.02 29.40 11.39
N VAL A 270 -22.70 28.79 10.41
CA VAL A 270 -23.33 29.51 9.29
C VAL A 270 -24.40 30.47 9.77
N ILE A 271 -25.30 30.05 10.66
CA ILE A 271 -26.35 30.92 11.22
C ILE A 271 -25.76 32.11 11.98
N ARG A 272 -24.62 31.91 12.65
CA ARG A 272 -23.88 32.96 13.36
C ARG A 272 -23.04 33.85 12.44
N GLY A 273 -23.05 33.61 11.12
CA GLY A 273 -22.22 34.32 10.16
C GLY A 273 -20.71 34.07 10.31
N GLN A 274 -20.33 32.98 10.98
CA GLN A 274 -18.92 32.64 11.25
C GLN A 274 -18.33 31.69 10.21
N ALA A 275 -19.16 31.03 9.39
CA ALA A 275 -18.73 30.14 8.32
C ALA A 275 -19.67 30.26 7.12
N GLU A 276 -19.16 29.92 5.93
CA GLU A 276 -19.96 29.85 4.71
C GLU A 276 -20.58 28.46 4.54
N ILE A 277 -21.74 28.38 3.88
CA ILE A 277 -22.37 27.09 3.52
C ILE A 277 -21.41 26.22 2.70
N ALA A 278 -20.66 26.85 1.79
CA ALA A 278 -19.63 26.18 1.00
C ALA A 278 -18.56 25.51 1.87
N THR A 279 -18.22 26.10 3.03
CA THR A 279 -17.27 25.52 3.99
C THR A 279 -17.83 24.22 4.55
N VAL A 280 -19.09 24.18 4.99
CA VAL A 280 -19.73 22.97 5.52
C VAL A 280 -19.76 21.85 4.48
N ILE A 281 -20.14 22.16 3.24
CA ILE A 281 -20.15 21.18 2.15
C ILE A 281 -18.73 20.68 1.84
N THR A 282 -17.73 21.57 1.93
CA THR A 282 -16.33 21.20 1.73
C THR A 282 -15.85 20.20 2.77
N PHE A 283 -16.19 20.42 4.05
CA PHE A 283 -15.89 19.46 5.13
C PHE A 283 -16.56 18.10 4.88
N LEU A 284 -17.82 18.10 4.43
CA LEU A 284 -18.55 16.88 4.12
C LEU A 284 -17.87 16.09 3.00
N SER A 285 -17.52 16.77 1.90
CA SER A 285 -16.83 16.16 0.75
C SER A 285 -15.44 15.66 1.11
N ALA A 286 -14.67 16.42 1.89
CA ALA A 286 -13.32 16.06 2.28
C ALA A 286 -13.29 14.86 3.23
N THR A 287 -14.24 14.77 4.17
CA THR A 287 -14.33 13.65 5.12
C THR A 287 -14.47 12.31 4.41
N GLY A 288 -15.24 12.25 3.31
CA GLY A 288 -15.39 11.02 2.53
C GLY A 288 -14.13 10.62 1.76
N LYS A 289 -13.35 11.59 1.29
CA LYS A 289 -12.12 11.35 0.52
C LYS A 289 -10.94 10.83 1.35
N VAL A 290 -10.98 10.96 2.68
CA VAL A 290 -9.87 10.58 3.57
C VAL A 290 -9.79 9.06 3.82
N VAL A 291 -10.90 8.34 3.66
CA VAL A 291 -10.99 6.92 4.06
C VAL A 291 -10.13 6.01 3.19
N ASP A 292 -10.20 6.14 1.86
CA ASP A 292 -9.46 5.27 0.94
C ASP A 292 -7.93 5.46 1.06
N PRO A 293 -7.39 6.71 1.01
CA PRO A 293 -5.95 6.96 1.20
C PRO A 293 -5.40 6.46 2.53
N TRP A 294 -6.22 6.51 3.59
CA TRP A 294 -5.83 5.97 4.89
C TRP A 294 -5.64 4.44 4.83
N ASN A 295 -6.56 3.73 4.18
CA ASN A 295 -6.44 2.29 3.99
C ASN A 295 -5.19 1.96 3.16
N ASP A 296 -4.93 2.72 2.10
CA ASP A 296 -3.77 2.53 1.23
C ASP A 296 -2.44 2.71 1.98
N VAL A 297 -2.33 3.67 2.91
CA VAL A 297 -1.16 3.83 3.79
C VAL A 297 -0.94 2.61 4.69
N VAL A 298 -2.01 2.06 5.27
CA VAL A 298 -1.93 0.88 6.14
C VAL A 298 -1.53 -0.37 5.32
N ASP A 299 -2.11 -0.52 4.15
CA ASP A 299 -1.82 -1.62 3.23
C ASP A 299 -0.39 -1.54 2.71
N TRP A 300 0.11 -0.34 2.40
CA TRP A 300 1.49 -0.10 2.04
C TRP A 300 2.46 -0.58 3.14
N ALA A 301 2.21 -0.21 4.41
CA ALA A 301 3.08 -0.61 5.53
C ALA A 301 3.13 -2.14 5.71
N ARG A 302 2.00 -2.80 5.48
CA ARG A 302 1.91 -4.27 5.47
C ARG A 302 2.69 -4.85 4.29
N ASN A 303 2.48 -4.34 3.08
CA ASN A 303 3.13 -4.82 1.88
C ASN A 303 4.66 -4.64 1.95
N PHE A 304 5.14 -3.55 2.55
CA PHE A 304 6.56 -3.34 2.86
C PHE A 304 7.12 -4.47 3.73
N SER A 305 6.41 -4.80 4.82
CA SER A 305 6.84 -5.85 5.74
C SER A 305 6.91 -7.22 5.06
N VAL A 306 5.94 -7.51 4.19
CA VAL A 306 5.94 -8.73 3.38
C VAL A 306 7.15 -8.73 2.45
N ALA A 307 7.29 -7.73 1.58
CA ALA A 307 8.36 -7.64 0.60
C ALA A 307 9.76 -7.69 1.23
N ALA A 308 9.95 -7.08 2.41
CA ALA A 308 11.21 -7.15 3.15
C ALA A 308 11.57 -8.59 3.58
N VAL A 309 10.61 -9.35 4.09
CA VAL A 309 10.81 -10.77 4.47
C VAL A 309 11.08 -11.61 3.22
N LYS A 310 10.34 -11.38 2.14
CA LYS A 310 10.54 -12.04 0.84
C LYS A 310 11.96 -11.86 0.32
N TYR A 311 12.44 -10.62 0.34
CA TYR A 311 13.80 -10.28 -0.08
C TYR A 311 14.87 -10.96 0.78
N GLU A 312 14.67 -10.99 2.10
CA GLU A 312 15.59 -11.68 3.01
C GLU A 312 15.68 -13.18 2.70
N LEU A 313 14.56 -13.85 2.43
CA LEU A 313 14.52 -15.26 2.04
C LEU A 313 15.28 -15.52 0.73
N ILE A 314 15.17 -14.61 -0.24
CA ILE A 314 15.92 -14.71 -1.51
C ILE A 314 17.43 -14.59 -1.24
N VAL A 315 17.85 -13.58 -0.47
CA VAL A 315 19.28 -13.38 -0.15
C VAL A 315 19.85 -14.57 0.63
N GLN A 316 19.11 -15.10 1.60
CA GLN A 316 19.52 -16.28 2.35
C GLN A 316 19.56 -17.54 1.47
N GLY A 317 18.55 -17.76 0.63
CA GLY A 317 18.48 -18.92 -0.27
C GLY A 317 19.66 -18.96 -1.25
N ILE A 318 20.03 -17.80 -1.80
CA ILE A 318 21.18 -17.63 -2.68
C ILE A 318 22.52 -17.75 -1.92
N GLY A 319 22.56 -17.37 -0.63
CA GLY A 319 23.75 -17.46 0.22
C GLY A 319 24.04 -18.88 0.73
N VAL A 320 22.99 -19.67 1.01
CA VAL A 320 23.11 -21.06 1.48
C VAL A 320 23.51 -22.02 0.35
N THR A 321 23.15 -21.73 -0.90
CA THR A 321 23.59 -22.54 -2.04
C THR A 321 25.08 -22.35 -2.34
N GLY A 322 25.69 -21.22 -1.98
CA GLY A 322 27.06 -20.85 -2.34
C GLY A 322 28.16 -21.08 -1.30
N GLY A 323 27.93 -21.84 -0.22
CA GLY A 323 28.95 -22.02 0.82
C GLY A 323 28.64 -23.19 1.76
N ASP A 324 29.38 -24.28 1.59
CA ASP A 324 29.33 -25.45 2.45
C ASP A 324 29.74 -25.07 3.90
N GLY A 325 28.86 -25.31 4.87
CA GLY A 325 29.14 -25.31 6.32
C GLY A 325 29.53 -23.99 7.02
N ALA A 326 28.57 -23.28 7.63
CA ALA A 326 28.78 -22.45 8.85
C ALA A 326 27.43 -22.11 9.55
N PRO A 327 27.41 -21.83 10.87
CA PRO A 327 26.34 -22.29 11.76
C PRO A 327 25.05 -21.47 11.71
N LYS A 328 23.94 -22.17 12.00
CA LYS A 328 22.60 -21.59 12.23
C LYS A 328 22.68 -20.38 13.16
N PRO A 329 22.04 -19.24 12.83
CA PRO A 329 21.81 -18.22 13.83
C PRO A 329 20.90 -18.81 14.91
N LYS A 330 21.39 -18.87 16.15
CA LYS A 330 20.54 -19.11 17.31
C LYS A 330 19.56 -17.93 17.35
N VAL A 331 18.33 -18.17 16.91
CA VAL A 331 17.19 -17.35 17.32
C VAL A 331 17.10 -17.51 18.84
N SER A 332 17.71 -16.59 19.56
CA SER A 332 17.50 -16.41 20.98
C SER A 332 16.06 -15.93 21.15
N LEU A 333 15.15 -16.89 21.29
CA LEU A 333 13.89 -16.66 21.97
C LEU A 333 14.22 -16.37 23.45
N ALA A 334 14.64 -15.14 23.72
CA ALA A 334 14.59 -14.60 25.06
C ALA A 334 13.13 -14.28 25.38
N LYS A 335 12.51 -15.26 26.06
CA LYS A 335 11.37 -15.09 26.96
C LYS A 335 11.57 -13.86 27.85
N ASP A 336 10.52 -13.06 28.00
CA ASP A 336 10.01 -12.57 29.28
C ASP A 336 8.49 -12.39 29.09
N ARG A 337 7.61 -13.18 29.72
CA ARG A 337 7.12 -13.09 31.12
C ARG A 337 6.56 -11.69 31.44
N ILE A 338 5.32 -11.43 31.00
CA ILE A 338 4.07 -11.23 31.77
C ILE A 338 2.99 -10.76 30.79
#